data_AF-A0A1V4H7S7-F1
#
_entry.id   AF-A0A1V4H7S7-F1
#
_cell.length_a   1.000
_cell.length_b   1.000
_cell.length_c   1.000
_cell.angle_alpha   90.00
_cell.angle_beta   90.00
_cell.angle_gamma   90.00
#
_symmetry.space_group_name_H-M   'P 1'
#
loop_
_entity.id
_entity.type
_entity.pdbx_description
1 polymer ?
#
loop_
_entity_poly.entity_id
_entity_poly.type
_entity_poly.pdbx_seq_one_letter_code
_entity_poly.pdbx_strand_id
1 'polypeptide(L)'
;MVRKLYKEQQGGIVLEASLVLPFFLAFVVGLVVCIQIAVLELALQAGVSEATKSIAGQLYPVQLLVQESKSRLEQSRPAEILTAVIERVQAVRTQVTNVESLADEYAAYIPEPLLELIRWEKEKRELSEDKGAEALDEFYDTHIKPRMQTVFTPIVYAFCDERTVPKDTFKVTSITLPSMENGGNAILSIEAQITYKLPLPFISQQIILKKRAYERAWVGA
;
A
#
# COMPACT_ATOMS: atom_id res chain seq x y z
N MET A 1 -70.31 23.58 -11.48
CA MET A 1 -69.56 22.51 -12.18
C MET A 1 -68.34 22.08 -11.35
N VAL A 2 -68.52 21.62 -10.10
CA VAL A 2 -67.39 21.30 -9.19
C VAL A 2 -67.60 19.96 -8.44
N ARG A 3 -68.77 19.32 -8.56
CA ARG A 3 -69.12 18.12 -7.79
C ARG A 3 -68.66 16.78 -8.39
N LYS A 4 -67.69 16.77 -9.29
CA LYS A 4 -67.31 15.56 -10.06
C LYS A 4 -65.83 15.17 -9.97
N LEU A 5 -65.18 15.46 -8.84
CA LEU A 5 -63.82 14.97 -8.52
C LEU A 5 -63.81 13.83 -7.50
N TYR A 6 -64.97 13.42 -6.97
CA TYR A 6 -65.10 12.32 -6.02
C TYR A 6 -65.49 11.02 -6.74
N LYS A 7 -64.66 10.57 -7.70
CA LYS A 7 -64.81 9.24 -8.30
C LYS A 7 -63.47 8.51 -8.40
N GLU A 8 -63.40 7.46 -7.57
CA GLU A 8 -62.56 6.26 -7.65
C GLU A 8 -61.08 6.37 -7.22
N GLN A 9 -60.85 6.16 -5.91
CA GLN A 9 -59.55 5.77 -5.33
C GLN A 9 -59.13 4.32 -5.66
N GLN A 10 -59.77 3.64 -6.61
CA GLN A 10 -59.47 2.23 -6.95
C GLN A 10 -58.10 2.03 -7.62
N GLY A 11 -57.44 3.11 -8.11
CA GLY A 11 -56.06 3.08 -8.62
C GLY A 11 -54.99 3.59 -7.63
N GLY A 12 -55.38 4.08 -6.45
CA GLY A 12 -54.46 4.71 -5.48
C GLY A 12 -53.44 3.73 -4.90
N ILE A 13 -53.87 2.49 -4.61
CA ILE A 13 -53.00 1.43 -4.10
C ILE A 13 -51.86 1.10 -5.07
N VAL A 14 -52.14 1.10 -6.38
CA VAL A 14 -51.13 0.82 -7.41
C VAL A 14 -50.12 1.97 -7.49
N LEU A 15 -50.60 3.22 -7.42
CA LEU A 15 -49.75 4.40 -7.44
C LEU A 15 -48.85 4.47 -6.20
N GLU A 16 -49.41 4.25 -5.00
CA GLU A 16 -48.66 4.22 -3.75
C GLU A 16 -47.63 3.08 -3.75
N ALA A 17 -48.01 1.88 -4.18
CA ALA A 17 -47.08 0.75 -4.29
C ALA A 17 -45.96 1.01 -5.31
N SER A 18 -46.27 1.63 -6.46
CA SER A 18 -45.28 1.97 -7.48
C SER A 18 -44.26 3.01 -7.01
N LEU A 19 -44.65 3.84 -6.04
CA LEU A 19 -43.77 4.85 -5.45
C LEU A 19 -42.97 4.27 -4.28
N VAL A 20 -43.57 3.42 -3.44
CA VAL A 20 -42.88 2.81 -2.28
C VAL A 20 -41.85 1.74 -2.70
N LEU A 21 -42.18 0.91 -3.69
CA LEU A 21 -41.30 -0.19 -4.13
C LEU A 21 -39.87 0.24 -4.52
N PRO A 22 -39.65 1.29 -5.35
CA PRO A 22 -38.30 1.72 -5.70
C PRO A 22 -37.50 2.25 -4.50
N PHE A 23 -38.15 2.92 -3.53
CA PHE A 23 -37.47 3.32 -2.29
C PHE A 23 -37.09 2.11 -1.43
N PHE A 24 -37.98 1.12 -1.31
CA PHE A 24 -37.66 -0.12 -0.60
C PHE A 24 -36.51 -0.87 -1.26
N LEU A 25 -36.50 -0.97 -2.59
CA LEU A 25 -35.41 -1.60 -3.34
C LEU A 25 -34.10 -0.83 -3.18
N ALA A 26 -34.13 0.50 -3.26
CA ALA A 26 -32.96 1.34 -3.01
C ALA A 26 -32.38 1.11 -1.59
N PHE A 27 -33.25 0.95 -0.60
CA PHE A 27 -32.85 0.61 0.77
C PHE A 27 -32.16 -0.76 0.85
N VAL A 28 -32.75 -1.80 0.27
CA VAL A 28 -32.16 -3.15 0.23
C VAL A 28 -30.82 -3.16 -0.50
N VAL A 29 -30.74 -2.50 -1.67
CA VAL A 29 -29.48 -2.34 -2.42
C VAL A 29 -28.45 -1.57 -1.60
N GLY A 30 -28.86 -0.53 -0.87
CA GLY A 30 -28.00 0.20 0.05
C GLY A 30 -27.39 -0.70 1.13
N LEU A 31 -28.20 -1.58 1.75
CA LEU A 31 -27.70 -2.56 2.72
C LEU A 31 -26.70 -3.53 2.08
N VAL A 32 -26.99 -4.04 0.89
CA VAL A 32 -26.08 -4.93 0.15
C VAL A 32 -24.76 -4.24 -0.16
N VAL A 33 -24.80 -2.98 -0.61
CA VAL A 33 -23.60 -2.18 -0.87
C VAL A 33 -22.77 -1.96 0.40
N CYS A 34 -23.41 -1.65 1.53
CA CYS A 34 -22.71 -1.52 2.81
C CYS A 34 -21.99 -2.81 3.20
N ILE A 35 -22.63 -3.97 3.04
CA ILE A 35 -22.02 -5.28 3.30
C ILE A 35 -20.84 -5.53 2.34
N GLN A 36 -21.01 -5.26 1.05
CA GLN A 36 -19.95 -5.42 0.04
C GLN A 36 -18.72 -4.56 0.35
N ILE A 37 -18.93 -3.29 0.72
CA ILE A 37 -17.85 -2.38 1.10
C ILE A 37 -17.15 -2.88 2.36
N ALA A 38 -17.89 -3.32 3.38
CA ALA A 38 -17.30 -3.83 4.62
C ALA A 38 -16.45 -5.09 4.39
N VAL A 39 -16.93 -6.03 3.56
CA VAL A 39 -16.16 -7.23 3.19
C VAL A 39 -14.89 -6.86 2.44
N LEU A 40 -14.99 -5.94 1.48
CA LEU A 40 -13.84 -5.44 0.72
C LEU A 40 -12.81 -4.74 1.62
N GLU A 41 -13.29 -3.92 2.55
CA GLU A 41 -12.48 -3.18 3.50
C GLU A 41 -11.68 -4.12 4.43
N LEU A 42 -12.33 -5.17 4.94
CA LEU A 42 -11.70 -6.18 5.78
C LEU A 42 -10.69 -7.01 5.01
N ALA A 43 -11.02 -7.45 3.79
CA ALA A 43 -10.10 -8.21 2.95
C ALA A 43 -8.87 -7.40 2.56
N LEU A 44 -9.05 -6.12 2.21
CA LEU A 44 -7.95 -5.20 1.93
C LEU A 44 -7.06 -5.01 3.16
N GLN A 45 -7.66 -4.77 4.33
CA GLN A 45 -6.91 -4.58 5.57
C GLN A 45 -6.11 -5.84 5.95
N ALA A 46 -6.70 -7.02 5.81
CA ALA A 46 -6.03 -8.30 6.07
C ALA A 46 -4.82 -8.50 5.14
N GLY A 47 -5.01 -8.34 3.82
CA GLY A 47 -3.92 -8.51 2.85
C GLY A 47 -2.77 -7.52 3.05
N VAL A 48 -3.09 -6.25 3.28
CA VAL A 48 -2.07 -5.21 3.55
C VAL A 48 -1.35 -5.46 4.87
N SER A 49 -2.06 -5.90 5.92
CA SER A 49 -1.45 -6.23 7.21
C SER A 49 -0.50 -7.42 7.10
N GLU A 50 -0.90 -8.47 6.41
CA GLU A 50 -0.09 -9.67 6.29
C GLU A 50 1.14 -9.45 5.39
N ALA A 51 0.97 -8.69 4.30
CA ALA A 51 2.09 -8.24 3.48
C ALA A 51 3.08 -7.40 4.29
N THR A 52 2.60 -6.46 5.10
CA THR A 52 3.46 -5.62 5.96
C THR A 52 4.24 -6.48 6.95
N LYS A 53 3.60 -7.47 7.61
CA LYS A 53 4.27 -8.41 8.51
C LYS A 53 5.35 -9.22 7.81
N SER A 54 5.02 -9.80 6.66
CA SER A 54 5.97 -10.60 5.89
C SER A 54 7.18 -9.78 5.47
N ILE A 55 6.97 -8.56 4.97
CA ILE A 55 8.05 -7.67 4.54
C ILE A 55 8.86 -7.19 5.75
N ALA A 56 8.21 -6.82 6.84
CA ALA A 56 8.86 -6.39 8.08
C ALA A 56 9.81 -7.46 8.67
N GLY A 57 9.42 -8.74 8.57
CA GLY A 57 10.28 -9.87 8.98
C GLY A 57 11.51 -10.05 8.10
N GLN A 58 11.45 -9.65 6.82
CA GLN A 58 12.55 -9.75 5.86
C GLN A 58 13.52 -8.56 5.90
N LEU A 59 13.33 -7.59 6.80
CA LEU A 59 14.21 -6.41 6.91
C LEU A 59 15.48 -6.66 7.73
N TYR A 60 15.55 -7.74 8.51
CA TYR A 60 16.73 -8.04 9.33
C TYR A 60 18.04 -8.18 8.53
N PRO A 61 18.08 -8.93 7.41
CA PRO A 61 19.29 -9.00 6.57
C PRO A 61 19.76 -7.64 6.04
N VAL A 62 18.82 -6.78 5.66
CA VAL A 62 19.12 -5.41 5.19
C VAL A 62 19.82 -4.62 6.28
N GLN A 63 19.35 -4.76 7.52
CA GLN A 63 19.96 -4.07 8.64
C GLN A 63 21.36 -4.59 8.97
N LEU A 64 21.62 -5.90 8.87
CA LEU A 64 22.97 -6.46 9.10
C LEU A 64 23.98 -5.81 8.13
N LEU A 65 23.59 -5.61 6.87
CA LEU A 65 24.40 -4.92 5.87
C LEU A 65 24.60 -3.44 6.18
N VAL A 66 23.55 -2.75 6.65
CA VAL A 66 23.63 -1.35 7.09
C VAL A 66 24.59 -1.22 8.27
N GLN A 67 24.53 -2.11 9.25
CA GLN A 67 25.38 -2.09 10.43
C GLN A 67 26.84 -2.36 10.06
N GLU A 68 27.11 -3.35 9.21
CA GLU A 68 28.48 -3.64 8.77
C GLU A 68 29.05 -2.48 7.95
N SER A 69 28.23 -1.88 7.08
CA SER A 69 28.64 -0.70 6.30
C SER A 69 28.93 0.50 7.21
N LYS A 70 28.09 0.73 8.24
CA LYS A 70 28.31 1.78 9.25
C LYS A 70 29.60 1.56 10.04
N SER A 71 29.92 0.31 10.41
CA SER A 71 31.15 -0.02 11.14
C SER A 71 32.44 0.25 10.33
N ARG A 72 32.35 0.24 9.00
CA ARG A 72 33.46 0.56 8.09
C ARG A 72 33.55 2.05 7.74
N LEU A 73 32.48 2.81 7.98
CA LEU A 73 32.29 4.22 7.61
C LEU A 73 31.89 5.02 8.85
N GLU A 74 32.69 4.97 9.92
CA GLU A 74 32.34 5.43 11.29
C GLU A 74 31.89 6.91 11.43
N GLN A 75 31.84 7.71 10.36
CA GLN A 75 31.37 9.12 10.40
C GLN A 75 30.55 9.58 9.17
N SER A 76 30.04 8.65 8.36
CA SER A 76 29.34 8.98 7.12
C SER A 76 27.85 9.31 7.27
N ARG A 77 27.32 10.13 6.36
CA ARG A 77 25.89 10.51 6.31
C ARG A 77 25.00 9.28 6.09
N PRO A 78 23.72 9.29 6.54
CA PRO A 78 22.81 8.16 6.35
C PRO A 78 22.65 7.75 4.87
N ALA A 79 22.68 8.70 3.93
CA ALA A 79 22.62 8.44 2.49
C ALA A 79 23.86 7.72 1.94
N GLU A 80 25.04 7.97 2.52
CA GLU A 80 26.30 7.31 2.15
C GLU A 80 26.31 5.85 2.61
N ILE A 81 25.74 5.56 3.79
CA ILE A 81 25.58 4.20 4.30
C ILE A 81 24.67 3.37 3.39
N LEU A 82 23.56 3.95 2.92
CA LEU A 82 22.65 3.27 1.97
C LEU A 82 23.33 2.99 0.62
N THR A 83 24.25 3.87 0.19
CA THR A 83 25.03 3.67 -1.04
C THR A 83 25.96 2.47 -0.91
N ALA A 84 26.70 2.37 0.20
CA ALA A 84 27.58 1.24 0.47
C ALA A 84 26.81 -0.10 0.51
N VAL A 85 25.58 -0.12 1.04
CA VAL A 85 24.72 -1.31 1.04
C VAL A 85 24.34 -1.70 -0.38
N ILE A 86 23.91 -0.75 -1.22
CA ILE A 86 23.53 -1.03 -2.62
C ILE A 86 24.72 -1.57 -3.41
N GLU A 87 25.88 -0.91 -3.31
CA GLU A 87 27.10 -1.31 -4.01
C GLU A 87 27.56 -2.70 -3.58
N ARG A 88 27.47 -3.01 -2.28
CA ARG A 88 27.83 -4.32 -1.75
C ARG A 88 26.90 -5.42 -2.25
N VAL A 89 25.58 -5.20 -2.24
CA VAL A 89 24.63 -6.18 -2.78
C VAL A 89 24.90 -6.44 -4.26
N GLN A 90 25.21 -5.40 -5.05
CA GLN A 90 25.56 -5.55 -6.45
C GLN A 90 26.92 -6.25 -6.67
N ALA A 91 27.92 -5.95 -5.84
CA ALA A 91 29.23 -6.59 -5.89
C ALA A 91 29.15 -8.08 -5.56
N VAL A 92 28.41 -8.45 -4.51
CA VAL A 92 28.19 -9.85 -4.12
C VAL A 92 27.41 -10.62 -5.20
N ARG A 93 26.40 -10.00 -5.81
CA ARG A 93 25.63 -10.63 -6.89
C ARG A 93 26.45 -10.91 -8.15
N THR A 94 27.47 -10.09 -8.41
CA THR A 94 28.35 -10.20 -9.59
C THR A 94 29.60 -11.04 -9.32
N GLN A 95 30.07 -11.11 -8.08
CA GLN A 95 31.24 -11.89 -7.65
C GLN A 95 30.80 -12.96 -6.64
N VAL A 96 30.22 -14.05 -7.15
CA VAL A 96 29.61 -15.15 -6.37
C VAL A 96 30.63 -16.01 -5.59
N THR A 97 31.92 -15.71 -5.64
CA THR A 97 32.98 -16.69 -5.33
C THR A 97 33.61 -16.57 -3.94
N ASN A 98 33.47 -15.45 -3.21
CA ASN A 98 34.07 -15.28 -1.88
C ASN A 98 33.02 -14.93 -0.83
N VAL A 99 32.47 -15.95 -0.17
CA VAL A 99 31.57 -15.81 0.98
C VAL A 99 32.42 -15.92 2.25
N GLU A 100 33.09 -14.84 2.63
CA GLU A 100 33.86 -14.79 3.89
C GLU A 100 33.04 -14.25 5.07
N SER A 101 31.92 -13.56 4.83
CA SER A 101 31.04 -13.01 5.87
C SER A 101 29.58 -13.45 5.71
N LEU A 102 28.89 -13.65 6.84
CA LEU A 102 27.46 -13.97 6.86
C LEU A 102 26.62 -12.90 6.17
N ALA A 103 27.00 -11.63 6.25
CA ALA A 103 26.31 -10.55 5.58
C ALA A 103 26.37 -10.67 4.05
N ASP A 104 27.49 -11.14 3.49
CA ASP A 104 27.64 -11.36 2.05
C ASP A 104 26.77 -12.53 1.57
N GLU A 105 26.63 -13.58 2.38
CA GLU A 105 25.68 -14.66 2.07
C GLU A 105 24.24 -14.13 1.96
N TYR A 106 23.84 -13.28 2.90
CA TYR A 106 22.50 -12.69 2.92
C TYR A 106 22.28 -11.61 1.86
N ALA A 107 23.31 -10.84 1.50
CA ALA A 107 23.23 -9.81 0.46
C ALA A 107 22.80 -10.39 -0.90
N ALA A 108 23.24 -11.61 -1.22
CA ALA A 108 22.88 -12.30 -2.46
C ALA A 108 21.37 -12.62 -2.57
N TYR A 109 20.69 -12.78 -1.43
CA TYR A 109 19.27 -13.15 -1.36
C TYR A 109 18.32 -11.96 -1.26
N ILE A 110 18.83 -10.71 -1.23
CA ILE A 110 17.96 -9.53 -1.16
C ILE A 110 17.16 -9.39 -2.47
N PRO A 111 15.82 -9.42 -2.41
CA PRO A 111 14.98 -9.19 -3.57
C PRO A 111 15.19 -7.81 -4.21
N GLU A 112 15.18 -7.75 -5.54
CA GLU A 112 15.26 -6.49 -6.31
C GLU A 112 14.24 -5.42 -5.85
N PRO A 113 12.97 -5.76 -5.55
CA PRO A 113 12.02 -4.80 -5.00
C PRO A 113 12.51 -4.06 -3.76
N LEU A 114 13.17 -4.77 -2.84
CA LEU A 114 13.71 -4.18 -1.61
C LEU A 114 14.90 -3.26 -1.92
N LEU A 115 15.73 -3.59 -2.91
CA LEU A 115 16.80 -2.68 -3.36
C LEU A 115 16.26 -1.37 -3.93
N GLU A 116 15.21 -1.44 -4.75
CA GLU A 116 14.55 -0.24 -5.30
C GLU A 116 13.94 0.62 -4.19
N LEU A 117 13.39 0.01 -3.15
CA LEU A 117 12.87 0.72 -1.98
C LEU A 117 14.01 1.38 -1.16
N ILE A 118 15.15 0.72 -0.99
CA ILE A 118 16.32 1.30 -0.31
C ILE A 118 16.88 2.49 -1.12
N ARG A 119 16.96 2.36 -2.45
CA ARG A 119 17.35 3.44 -3.37
C ARG A 119 16.43 4.64 -3.25
N TRP A 120 15.12 4.40 -3.21
CA TRP A 120 14.14 5.44 -2.97
C TRP A 120 14.38 6.15 -1.63
N GLU A 121 14.63 5.39 -0.55
CA GLU A 121 14.82 6.00 0.77
C GLU A 121 16.04 6.92 0.79
N LYS A 122 17.11 6.49 0.11
CA LYS A 122 18.29 7.30 -0.15
C LYS A 122 17.94 8.58 -0.92
N GLU A 123 17.31 8.48 -2.09
CA GLU A 123 16.96 9.63 -2.93
C GLU A 123 16.06 10.62 -2.17
N LYS A 124 15.10 10.12 -1.39
CA LYS A 124 14.25 10.96 -0.54
C LYS A 124 15.07 11.73 0.49
N ARG A 125 16.03 11.09 1.17
CA ARG A 125 16.89 11.72 2.18
C ARG A 125 17.82 12.76 1.54
N GLU A 126 18.41 12.46 0.39
CA GLU A 126 19.26 13.40 -0.36
C GLU A 126 18.47 14.63 -0.84
N LEU A 127 17.27 14.42 -1.39
CA LEU A 127 16.42 15.52 -1.84
C LEU A 127 15.87 16.35 -0.69
N SER A 128 15.67 15.76 0.49
CA SER A 128 15.21 16.47 1.70
C SER A 128 16.28 17.40 2.27
N GLU A 129 17.55 17.12 1.99
CA GLU A 129 18.67 18.00 2.37
C GLU A 129 18.81 19.20 1.41
N ASP A 130 18.41 19.06 0.14
CA ASP A 130 18.68 20.03 -0.92
C ASP A 130 17.45 20.90 -1.32
N LYS A 131 16.22 20.43 -1.05
CA LYS A 131 14.98 21.11 -1.50
C LYS A 131 13.89 21.16 -0.43
N GLY A 132 13.09 22.24 -0.46
CA GLY A 132 11.93 22.42 0.41
C GLY A 132 10.81 21.39 0.18
N ALA A 133 9.93 21.25 1.17
CA ALA A 133 8.90 20.20 1.23
C ALA A 133 7.99 20.10 -0.01
N GLU A 134 7.71 21.20 -0.71
CA GLU A 134 6.82 21.22 -1.88
C GLU A 134 7.46 20.57 -3.13
N ALA A 135 8.77 20.74 -3.34
CA ALA A 135 9.49 20.12 -4.46
C ALA A 135 9.70 18.61 -4.26
N LEU A 136 9.69 18.14 -3.01
CA LEU A 136 9.73 16.73 -2.64
C LEU A 136 8.44 16.00 -3.01
N ASP A 137 7.30 16.61 -2.70
CA ASP A 137 5.99 16.03 -3.00
C ASP A 137 5.74 15.93 -4.51
N GLU A 138 6.11 16.96 -5.29
CA GLU A 138 5.96 16.95 -6.75
C GLU A 138 6.87 15.92 -7.44
N PHE A 139 8.13 15.80 -6.99
CA PHE A 139 9.05 14.79 -7.51
C PHE A 139 8.63 13.37 -7.12
N TYR A 140 8.14 13.20 -5.89
CA TYR A 140 7.62 11.93 -5.39
C TYR A 140 6.43 11.44 -6.21
N ASP A 141 5.43 12.31 -6.45
CA ASP A 141 4.24 11.94 -7.20
C ASP A 141 4.54 11.66 -8.69
N THR A 142 5.51 12.37 -9.28
CA THR A 142 5.80 12.30 -10.72
C THR A 142 6.70 11.13 -11.10
N HIS A 143 7.76 10.86 -10.33
CA HIS A 143 8.82 9.93 -10.74
C HIS A 143 8.87 8.64 -9.93
N ILE A 144 8.56 8.72 -8.64
CA ILE A 144 8.77 7.63 -7.69
C ILE A 144 7.53 6.76 -7.56
N LYS A 145 6.38 7.38 -7.25
CA LYS A 145 5.10 6.71 -7.04
C LYS A 145 4.71 5.72 -8.14
N PRO A 146 4.82 6.01 -9.45
CA PRO A 146 4.44 5.04 -10.49
C PRO A 146 5.38 3.82 -10.56
N ARG A 147 6.68 4.00 -10.28
CA ARG A 147 7.65 2.89 -10.27
C ARG A 147 7.45 1.99 -9.05
N MET A 148 7.30 2.60 -7.88
CA MET A 148 6.99 1.93 -6.62
C MET A 148 5.69 1.13 -6.71
N GLN A 149 4.65 1.73 -7.29
CA GLN A 149 3.39 1.04 -7.59
C GLN A 149 3.61 -0.20 -8.45
N THR A 150 4.37 -0.10 -9.54
CA THR A 150 4.56 -1.22 -10.46
C THR A 150 5.29 -2.39 -9.82
N VAL A 151 6.28 -2.11 -8.98
CA VAL A 151 7.13 -3.14 -8.37
C VAL A 151 6.47 -3.78 -7.14
N PHE A 152 5.85 -3.00 -6.26
CA PHE A 152 5.33 -3.50 -4.99
C PHE A 152 3.86 -3.92 -5.02
N THR A 153 3.06 -3.39 -5.94
CA THR A 153 1.66 -3.83 -6.08
C THR A 153 1.52 -5.34 -6.26
N PRO A 154 2.28 -6.04 -7.12
CA PRO A 154 2.14 -7.50 -7.25
C PRO A 154 2.53 -8.26 -5.98
N ILE A 155 3.51 -7.75 -5.22
CA ILE A 155 4.00 -8.38 -3.99
C ILE A 155 2.94 -8.28 -2.90
N VAL A 156 2.42 -7.08 -2.66
CA VAL A 156 1.39 -6.86 -1.63
C VAL A 156 0.09 -7.55 -2.05
N TYR A 157 -0.26 -7.52 -3.34
CA TYR A 157 -1.45 -8.19 -3.86
C TYR A 157 -1.43 -9.71 -3.68
N ALA A 158 -0.25 -10.34 -3.65
CA ALA A 158 -0.13 -11.78 -3.42
C ALA A 158 -0.67 -12.22 -2.04
N PHE A 159 -0.82 -11.29 -1.10
CA PHE A 159 -1.41 -11.54 0.22
C PHE A 159 -2.93 -11.23 0.26
N CYS A 160 -3.50 -10.68 -0.82
CA CYS A 160 -4.91 -10.37 -0.93
C CYS A 160 -5.70 -11.56 -1.52
N ASP A 161 -6.95 -11.72 -1.11
CA ASP A 161 -7.87 -12.68 -1.72
C ASP A 161 -8.40 -12.15 -3.07
N GLU A 162 -8.04 -12.84 -4.16
CA GLU A 162 -8.43 -12.46 -5.53
C GLU A 162 -9.95 -12.42 -5.75
N ARG A 163 -10.72 -13.22 -4.99
CA ARG A 163 -12.19 -13.25 -5.13
C ARG A 163 -12.85 -11.98 -4.62
N THR A 164 -12.22 -11.36 -3.61
CA THR A 164 -12.78 -10.21 -2.90
C THR A 164 -12.13 -8.91 -3.37
N VAL A 165 -10.83 -8.93 -3.71
CA VAL A 165 -10.02 -7.77 -4.10
C VAL A 165 -9.61 -7.90 -5.57
N PRO A 166 -10.29 -7.22 -6.51
CA PRO A 166 -9.93 -7.26 -7.93
C PRO A 166 -8.58 -6.59 -8.20
N LYS A 167 -7.70 -7.31 -8.93
CA LYS A 167 -6.32 -6.88 -9.22
C LYS A 167 -6.23 -5.57 -10.00
N ASP A 168 -7.18 -5.32 -10.89
CA ASP A 168 -7.26 -4.15 -11.77
C ASP A 168 -7.53 -2.84 -11.01
N THR A 169 -8.17 -2.94 -9.84
CA THR A 169 -8.56 -1.78 -9.02
C THR A 169 -7.65 -1.54 -7.82
N PHE A 170 -6.78 -2.51 -7.49
CA PHE A 170 -5.87 -2.47 -6.35
C PHE A 170 -4.55 -1.77 -6.70
N LYS A 171 -4.08 -0.86 -5.84
CA LYS A 171 -2.80 -0.14 -6.00
C LYS A 171 -2.14 0.12 -4.65
N VAL A 172 -0.83 -0.04 -4.57
CA VAL A 172 -0.05 0.39 -3.40
C VAL A 172 0.27 1.89 -3.51
N THR A 173 -0.13 2.69 -2.52
CA THR A 173 0.01 4.16 -2.58
C THR A 173 1.30 4.65 -1.94
N SER A 174 1.72 4.04 -0.84
CA SER A 174 2.93 4.42 -0.13
C SER A 174 3.54 3.23 0.61
N ILE A 175 4.86 3.23 0.71
CA ILE A 175 5.64 2.34 1.57
C ILE A 175 6.65 3.23 2.30
N THR A 176 6.72 3.12 3.62
CA THR A 176 7.70 3.86 4.42
C THR A 176 8.60 2.88 5.13
N LEU A 177 9.89 2.92 4.80
CA LEU A 177 10.92 2.16 5.49
C LEU A 177 11.22 2.77 6.87
N PRO A 178 11.55 1.92 7.85
CA PRO A 178 11.99 2.38 9.15
C PRO A 178 13.39 2.98 9.10
N SER A 179 13.70 3.88 10.04
CA SER A 179 15.07 4.28 10.29
C SER A 179 15.86 3.10 10.89
N MET A 180 16.96 2.74 10.24
CA MET A 180 17.83 1.63 10.63
C MET A 180 18.87 2.04 11.69
N GLU A 181 18.87 3.29 12.15
CA GLU A 181 19.89 3.84 13.05
C GLU A 181 19.60 3.61 14.53
N ASN A 182 18.32 3.63 14.91
CA ASN A 182 17.88 3.51 16.30
C ASN A 182 17.26 2.12 16.50
N GLY A 183 18.07 1.21 17.02
CA GLY A 183 17.63 -0.12 17.45
C GLY A 183 16.49 0.00 18.45
N GLY A 184 15.31 -0.52 18.10
CA GLY A 184 14.18 -0.65 19.01
C GLY A 184 12.82 -0.17 18.48
N ASN A 185 12.77 0.85 17.61
CA ASN A 185 11.51 1.45 17.12
C ASN A 185 11.47 1.62 15.59
N ALA A 186 12.00 0.65 14.86
CA ALA A 186 11.87 0.58 13.42
C ALA A 186 10.43 0.17 13.04
N ILE A 187 9.62 1.10 12.54
CA ILE A 187 8.26 0.81 12.04
C ILE A 187 8.23 0.86 10.51
N LEU A 188 7.84 -0.25 9.89
CA LEU A 188 7.47 -0.34 8.48
C LEU A 188 5.99 0.04 8.34
N SER A 189 5.66 0.82 7.30
CA SER A 189 4.26 1.03 6.93
C SER A 189 4.02 0.82 5.45
N ILE A 190 2.87 0.23 5.13
CA ILE A 190 2.39 0.04 3.77
C ILE A 190 0.97 0.56 3.69
N GLU A 191 0.70 1.40 2.69
CA GLU A 191 -0.64 1.87 2.36
C GLU A 191 -1.03 1.37 0.98
N ALA A 192 -2.21 0.77 0.90
CA ALA A 192 -2.84 0.40 -0.36
C ALA A 192 -4.23 1.00 -0.47
N GLN A 193 -4.68 1.14 -1.71
CA GLN A 193 -6.00 1.62 -2.03
C GLN A 193 -6.67 0.72 -3.05
N ILE A 194 -8.00 0.71 -2.99
CA ILE A 194 -8.84 0.07 -4.00
C ILE A 194 -9.96 1.01 -4.42
N THR A 195 -10.28 0.99 -5.72
CA THR A 195 -11.39 1.76 -6.28
C THR A 195 -12.62 0.86 -6.43
N TYR A 196 -13.67 1.17 -5.68
CA TYR A 196 -14.95 0.47 -5.71
C TYR A 196 -15.99 1.26 -6.51
N LYS A 197 -16.58 0.63 -7.52
CA LYS A 197 -17.65 1.24 -8.33
C LYS A 197 -19.00 0.87 -7.73
N LEU A 198 -19.81 1.87 -7.37
CA LEU A 198 -21.12 1.62 -6.78
C LEU A 198 -22.05 0.95 -7.81
N PRO A 199 -22.70 -0.17 -7.46
CA PRO A 199 -23.62 -0.88 -8.35
C PRO A 199 -25.03 -0.22 -8.33
N LEU A 200 -25.09 1.10 -8.45
CA LEU A 200 -26.34 1.85 -8.47
C LEU A 200 -26.75 2.16 -9.91
N PRO A 201 -28.02 1.90 -10.29
CA PRO A 201 -28.49 2.31 -11.59
C PRO A 201 -28.43 3.85 -11.70
N PHE A 202 -27.98 4.34 -12.86
CA PHE A 202 -27.89 5.77 -13.22
C PHE A 202 -26.83 6.62 -12.49
N ILE A 203 -26.10 6.07 -11.51
CA ILE A 203 -25.05 6.79 -10.75
C ILE A 203 -23.70 6.09 -10.95
N SER A 204 -22.74 6.79 -11.55
CA SER A 204 -21.39 6.26 -11.84
C SER A 204 -20.34 6.71 -10.81
N GLN A 205 -20.73 6.81 -9.54
CA GLN A 205 -19.83 7.24 -8.48
C GLN A 205 -18.87 6.12 -8.08
N GLN A 206 -17.64 6.51 -7.77
CA GLN A 206 -16.58 5.59 -7.35
C GLN A 206 -16.13 5.99 -5.95
N ILE A 207 -15.89 4.99 -5.11
CA ILE A 207 -15.39 5.16 -3.75
C ILE A 207 -13.95 4.63 -3.74
N ILE A 208 -13.03 5.39 -3.14
CA ILE A 208 -11.65 4.95 -2.93
C ILE A 208 -11.53 4.53 -1.47
N LEU A 209 -11.29 3.25 -1.24
CA LEU A 209 -10.99 2.73 0.08
C LEU A 209 -9.47 2.71 0.23
N LYS A 210 -8.96 3.30 1.33
CA LYS A 210 -7.53 3.33 1.65
C LYS A 210 -7.30 2.59 2.95
N LYS A 211 -6.29 1.73 2.99
CA LYS A 211 -5.88 1.02 4.18
C LYS A 211 -4.38 1.10 4.35
N ARG A 212 -3.98 1.34 5.60
CA ARG A 212 -2.59 1.42 6.00
C ARG A 212 -2.36 0.45 7.14
N ALA A 213 -1.29 -0.32 7.04
CA ALA A 213 -0.81 -1.17 8.11
C ALA A 213 0.56 -0.69 8.57
N TYR A 214 0.82 -0.89 9.86
CA TYR A 214 2.08 -0.58 10.52
C TYR A 214 2.58 -1.84 11.20
N GLU A 215 3.84 -2.19 11.00
CA GLU A 215 4.47 -3.32 11.68
C GLU A 215 5.83 -2.92 12.21
N ARG A 216 6.22 -3.46 13.37
CA ARG A 216 7.59 -3.32 13.87
C ARG A 216 8.50 -4.17 13.01
N ALA A 217 9.44 -3.54 12.32
CA ALA A 217 10.49 -4.24 11.60
C ALA A 217 11.39 -4.96 12.60
N TRP A 218 11.72 -6.20 12.30
CA TRP A 218 12.70 -6.93 13.10
C TRP A 218 14.09 -6.43 12.72
N VAL A 219 14.62 -5.54 13.55
CA VAL A 219 15.91 -4.88 13.34
C VAL A 219 16.94 -5.34 14.38
N GLY A 220 16.99 -6.64 14.66
CA GLY A 220 17.93 -7.18 15.66
C GLY A 220 17.75 -6.55 17.04
N ALA A 221 18.54 -6.98 18.01
CA ALA A 221 18.66 -6.32 19.31
C ALA A 221 20.11 -5.91 19.50
#